data_AF-A0A0B5H2Q8-F1
#
_entry.id   AF-A0A0B5H2Q8-F1
#
_cell.length_a   1.000
_cell.length_b   1.000
_cell.length_c   1.000
_cell.angle_alpha   90.00
_cell.angle_beta   90.00
_cell.angle_gamma   90.00
#
_symmetry.space_group_name_H-M   'P 1'
#
loop_
_entity.id
_entity.type
_entity.pdbx_description
1 polymer ?
#
loop_
_entity_poly.entity_id
_entity_poly.type
_entity_poly.pdbx_seq_one_letter_code
_entity_poly.pdbx_strand_id
1 'polypeptide(L)'
;MLPTAKPPFDPIFVEEPPLSPNYEQTIIDNVGLPFYTDVDRPDEAPADERERTIDLAERILRAGGVRTGFSHHEEVRTSMESWAPDADEDRDADPGHWRSSVLLMSPQEMNFGQLNGEPEEKHKKAKTVLAWAADCIDTDVLQDIEQSQADDIKQAWRDAAEAELTQREIEQFAEDPPEELDGWMKLDADHDAVRVAYIADNHGTPSVAAVFEGADSELKTLEFTLEEWKENDGNPREARPNRYCVTTDGDGAYARLRSHLLTFEVEPMERLEV
;
A
#
# COMPACT_ATOMS: atom_id res chain seq x y z
N MET A 1 -18.94 21.88 19.77
CA MET A 1 -18.16 22.01 18.53
C MET A 1 -16.83 21.33 18.80
N LEU A 2 -16.56 20.19 18.15
CA LEU A 2 -15.19 19.67 18.11
C LEU A 2 -14.33 20.77 17.45
N PRO A 3 -13.11 21.05 17.93
CA PRO A 3 -12.24 22.00 17.26
C PRO A 3 -12.14 21.55 15.79
N THR A 4 -12.49 22.44 14.85
CA THR A 4 -12.28 22.20 13.43
C THR A 4 -10.78 22.05 13.25
N ALA A 5 -10.30 20.80 13.28
CA ALA A 5 -8.92 20.49 13.02
C ALA A 5 -8.54 21.13 11.69
N LYS A 6 -7.35 21.71 11.62
CA LYS A 6 -6.86 22.26 10.35
C LYS A 6 -6.67 21.11 9.36
N PRO A 7 -6.85 21.35 8.05
CA PRO A 7 -6.42 20.38 7.06
C PRO A 7 -4.94 20.06 7.27
N PRO A 8 -4.50 18.85 6.91
CA PRO A 8 -3.11 18.43 7.09
C PRO A 8 -2.14 19.29 6.27
N PHE A 9 -2.61 19.80 5.12
CA PHE A 9 -1.84 20.61 4.20
C PHE A 9 -2.69 21.73 3.62
N ASP A 10 -2.07 22.89 3.41
CA ASP A 10 -2.67 23.98 2.65
C ASP A 10 -2.65 23.64 1.15
N PRO A 11 -3.71 23.95 0.39
CA PRO A 11 -3.74 23.72 -1.04
C PRO A 11 -2.77 24.67 -1.77
N ILE A 12 -2.22 24.22 -2.90
CA ILE A 12 -1.26 24.97 -3.71
C ILE A 12 -1.92 25.53 -4.97
N PHE A 13 -2.73 24.74 -5.67
CA PHE A 13 -3.41 25.09 -6.93
C PHE A 13 -4.93 24.99 -6.86
N VAL A 14 -5.47 24.11 -6.01
CA VAL A 14 -6.92 23.99 -5.75
C VAL A 14 -7.42 25.06 -4.78
N GLU A 15 -8.70 25.41 -4.88
CA GLU A 15 -9.30 26.44 -4.00
C GLU A 15 -9.58 25.92 -2.58
N GLU A 16 -9.95 24.65 -2.45
CA GLU A 16 -10.27 24.00 -1.17
C GLU A 16 -9.22 22.93 -0.84
N PRO A 17 -8.85 22.75 0.44
CA PRO A 17 -7.92 21.69 0.84
C PRO A 17 -8.37 20.31 0.34
N PRO A 18 -7.54 19.58 -0.41
CA PRO A 18 -7.98 18.34 -1.07
C PRO A 18 -8.10 17.15 -0.10
N LEU A 19 -7.55 17.31 1.11
CA LEU A 19 -7.67 16.38 2.23
C LEU A 19 -8.42 17.04 3.38
N SER A 20 -9.45 16.35 3.87
CA SER A 20 -10.16 16.78 5.06
C SER A 20 -9.26 16.63 6.30
N PRO A 21 -9.52 17.41 7.36
CA PRO A 21 -8.91 17.15 8.66
C PRO A 21 -9.21 15.72 9.13
N ASN A 22 -8.21 15.05 9.75
CA ASN A 22 -8.32 13.67 10.24
C ASN A 22 -8.78 12.64 9.19
N TYR A 23 -8.43 12.84 7.91
CA TYR A 23 -8.78 11.90 6.85
C TYR A 23 -8.22 10.50 7.10
N GLU A 24 -7.03 10.38 7.69
CA GLU A 24 -6.36 9.13 8.07
C GLU A 24 -7.25 8.31 9.01
N GLN A 25 -7.64 8.90 10.14
CA GLN A 25 -8.54 8.24 11.10
C GLN A 25 -9.88 7.87 10.46
N THR A 26 -10.43 8.76 9.62
CA THR A 26 -11.69 8.48 8.92
C THR A 26 -11.56 7.26 8.01
N ILE A 27 -10.41 7.09 7.34
CA ILE A 27 -10.13 5.93 6.51
C ILE A 27 -10.02 4.67 7.38
N ILE A 28 -9.23 4.71 8.45
CA ILE A 28 -9.03 3.60 9.38
C ILE A 28 -10.37 3.13 9.97
N ASP A 29 -11.20 4.06 10.42
CA ASP A 29 -12.53 3.79 10.97
C ASP A 29 -13.45 3.10 9.94
N ASN A 30 -13.34 3.48 8.67
CA ASN A 30 -14.17 2.92 7.59
C ASN A 30 -13.75 1.51 7.18
N VAL A 31 -12.48 1.14 7.35
CA VAL A 31 -11.99 -0.23 7.09
C VAL A 31 -12.46 -1.21 8.17
N GLY A 32 -12.92 -0.71 9.32
CA GLY A 32 -13.46 -1.54 10.40
C GLY A 32 -12.41 -2.04 11.39
N LEU A 33 -11.22 -1.43 11.39
CA LEU A 33 -10.21 -1.67 12.41
C LEU A 33 -10.72 -1.24 13.80
N PRO A 34 -10.35 -1.96 14.88
CA PRO A 34 -10.66 -1.52 16.23
C PRO A 34 -10.05 -0.14 16.50
N PHE A 35 -10.77 0.70 17.27
CA PHE A 35 -10.37 2.09 17.58
C PHE A 35 -9.02 2.24 18.30
N TYR A 36 -8.44 1.16 18.81
CA TYR A 36 -7.16 1.13 19.51
C TYR A 36 -6.00 0.64 18.63
N THR A 37 -6.28 0.27 17.38
CA THR A 37 -5.27 -0.17 16.44
C THR A 37 -4.62 1.04 15.79
N ASP A 38 -3.31 1.15 15.96
CA ASP A 38 -2.49 2.12 15.25
C ASP A 38 -2.09 1.53 13.89
N VAL A 39 -2.32 2.29 12.82
CA VAL A 39 -1.85 1.96 11.47
C VAL A 39 -0.62 2.81 11.19
N ASP A 40 0.49 2.16 10.83
CA ASP A 40 1.71 2.86 10.45
C ASP A 40 1.47 3.71 9.20
N ARG A 41 2.07 4.90 9.16
CA ARG A 41 2.00 5.77 7.98
C ARG A 41 2.63 5.05 6.78
N PRO A 42 1.90 4.89 5.65
CA PRO A 42 2.48 4.31 4.45
C PRO A 42 3.57 5.20 3.86
N ASP A 43 4.60 4.59 3.28
CA ASP A 43 5.75 5.32 2.72
C ASP A 43 5.34 6.28 1.60
N GLU A 44 4.27 5.97 0.87
CA GLU A 44 3.71 6.76 -0.22
C GLU A 44 2.92 8.00 0.27
N ALA A 45 2.52 8.05 1.54
CA ALA A 45 1.86 9.23 2.09
C ALA A 45 2.88 10.21 2.68
N PRO A 46 2.86 11.50 2.32
CA PRO A 46 3.84 12.47 2.83
C PRO A 46 3.69 12.66 4.34
N ALA A 47 4.82 12.65 5.06
CA ALA A 47 4.84 12.88 6.50
C ALA A 47 4.60 14.34 6.89
N ASP A 48 4.98 15.28 6.01
CA ASP A 48 4.89 16.71 6.24
C ASP A 48 4.67 17.50 4.94
N GLU A 49 4.46 18.80 5.09
CA GLU A 49 4.27 19.72 3.96
C GLU A 49 5.47 19.72 3.00
N ARG A 50 6.68 19.46 3.51
CA ARG A 50 7.91 19.43 2.71
C ARG A 50 7.89 18.24 1.75
N GLU A 51 7.58 17.05 2.26
CA GLU A 51 7.46 15.83 1.45
C GLU A 51 6.32 15.94 0.45
N ARG A 52 5.16 16.48 0.87
CA ARG A 52 4.04 16.74 -0.04
C ARG A 52 4.45 17.68 -1.19
N THR A 53 5.17 18.75 -0.86
CA THR A 53 5.66 19.74 -1.83
C THR A 53 6.59 19.08 -2.86
N ILE A 54 7.50 18.22 -2.39
CA ILE A 54 8.44 17.49 -3.25
C ILE A 54 7.68 16.52 -4.16
N ASP A 55 6.77 15.72 -3.61
CA ASP A 55 5.96 14.77 -4.39
C ASP A 55 5.11 15.49 -5.45
N LEU A 56 4.47 16.63 -5.11
CA LEU A 56 3.67 17.39 -6.06
C LEU A 56 4.51 17.94 -7.21
N ALA A 57 5.69 18.47 -6.90
CA ALA A 57 6.63 18.96 -7.91
C ALA A 57 7.12 17.82 -8.82
N GLU A 58 7.45 16.66 -8.27
CA GLU A 58 7.84 15.48 -9.05
C GLU A 58 6.72 15.00 -9.97
N ARG A 59 5.46 14.98 -9.48
CA ARG A 59 4.27 14.64 -10.29
C ARG A 59 4.07 15.61 -11.45
N ILE A 60 4.26 16.91 -11.24
CA ILE A 60 4.17 17.93 -12.30
C ILE A 60 5.24 17.69 -13.38
N LEU A 61 6.48 17.42 -12.98
CA LEU A 61 7.56 17.13 -13.95
C LEU A 61 7.29 15.82 -14.71
N ARG A 62 6.80 14.77 -14.02
CA ARG A 62 6.41 13.49 -14.63
C ARG A 62 5.22 13.61 -15.56
N ALA A 63 4.31 14.54 -15.30
CA ALA A 63 3.17 14.83 -16.18
C ALA A 63 3.58 15.49 -17.50
N GLY A 64 4.87 15.84 -17.67
CA GLY A 64 5.47 16.33 -18.92
C GLY A 64 5.00 15.52 -20.13
N GLY A 65 4.36 16.20 -21.09
CA GLY A 65 3.62 15.57 -22.17
C GLY A 65 2.35 16.36 -22.52
N VAL A 66 1.50 15.78 -23.38
CA VAL A 66 0.28 16.40 -23.94
C VAL A 66 -0.63 17.07 -22.89
N ARG A 67 -0.61 16.62 -21.63
CA ARG A 67 -1.45 17.17 -20.55
C ARG A 67 -0.99 18.54 -20.04
N THR A 68 0.30 18.86 -20.08
CA THR A 68 0.85 20.15 -19.57
C THR A 68 1.12 21.17 -20.67
N GLY A 69 0.75 20.85 -21.92
CA GLY A 69 1.04 21.67 -23.10
C GLY A 69 2.45 21.46 -23.69
N PHE A 70 3.31 20.70 -23.01
CA PHE A 70 4.65 20.36 -23.48
C PHE A 70 4.64 19.01 -24.21
N SER A 71 4.84 19.01 -25.51
CA SER A 71 4.84 17.80 -26.35
C SER A 71 6.06 16.90 -26.12
N HIS A 72 7.15 17.46 -25.57
CA HIS A 72 8.38 16.74 -25.25
C HIS A 72 8.97 17.21 -23.91
N HIS A 73 9.53 16.29 -23.11
CA HIS A 73 10.21 16.64 -21.85
C HIS A 73 11.33 17.67 -22.02
N GLU A 74 11.96 17.70 -23.21
CA GLU A 74 12.96 18.71 -23.56
C GLU A 74 12.40 20.15 -23.63
N GLU A 75 11.10 20.29 -23.91
CA GLU A 75 10.40 21.58 -23.86
C GLU A 75 10.17 22.04 -22.42
N VAL A 76 9.99 21.12 -21.46
CA VAL A 76 9.94 21.45 -20.02
C VAL A 76 11.26 22.06 -19.59
N ARG A 77 12.39 21.42 -19.93
CA ARG A 77 13.73 21.96 -19.67
C ARG A 77 13.93 23.34 -20.28
N THR A 78 13.62 23.49 -21.57
CA THR A 78 13.76 24.77 -22.28
C THR A 78 12.85 25.85 -21.66
N SER A 79 11.63 25.47 -21.26
CA SER A 79 10.69 26.35 -20.59
C SER A 79 11.22 26.80 -19.24
N MET A 80 11.75 25.90 -18.41
CA MET A 80 12.33 26.26 -17.11
C MET A 80 13.59 27.13 -17.25
N GLU A 81 14.46 26.82 -18.21
CA GLU A 81 15.67 27.61 -18.51
C GLU A 81 15.31 29.04 -18.99
N SER A 82 14.22 29.19 -19.74
CA SER A 82 13.74 30.49 -20.27
C SER A 82 12.80 31.25 -19.33
N TRP A 83 12.07 30.55 -18.47
CA TRP A 83 11.21 31.13 -17.45
C TRP A 83 12.02 31.81 -16.37
N ALA A 84 13.19 31.27 -16.01
CA ALA A 84 14.04 31.76 -14.94
C ALA A 84 14.15 33.30 -15.03
N PRO A 85 13.42 34.05 -14.17
CA PRO A 85 13.14 35.46 -14.44
C PRO A 85 14.43 36.27 -14.54
N ASP A 86 14.67 36.83 -15.72
CA ASP A 86 15.82 37.69 -16.03
C ASP A 86 15.45 39.17 -15.84
N ALA A 87 15.09 39.61 -14.63
CA ALA A 87 14.99 41.04 -14.29
C ALA A 87 14.55 41.24 -12.84
N ASP A 88 15.46 41.72 -11.99
CA ASP A 88 15.28 42.84 -11.07
C ASP A 88 13.94 43.03 -10.33
N GLU A 89 13.23 41.99 -9.89
CA GLU A 89 12.06 42.13 -9.02
C GLU A 89 12.03 41.06 -7.93
N ASP A 90 11.97 41.55 -6.70
CA ASP A 90 11.90 40.84 -5.42
C ASP A 90 10.79 39.76 -5.43
N ARG A 91 11.09 38.56 -4.96
CA ARG A 91 10.05 37.69 -4.37
C ARG A 91 10.26 37.69 -2.84
N ASP A 92 10.29 38.91 -2.28
CA ASP A 92 10.55 39.30 -0.89
C ASP A 92 11.88 38.84 -0.20
N ALA A 93 12.89 38.30 -0.91
CA ALA A 93 14.22 38.09 -0.29
C ALA A 93 15.46 37.78 -1.17
N ASP A 94 15.38 37.31 -2.42
CA ASP A 94 16.63 36.94 -3.14
C ASP A 94 16.48 36.86 -4.69
N PRO A 95 17.01 37.86 -5.44
CA PRO A 95 16.95 37.94 -6.90
C PRO A 95 17.65 36.79 -7.65
N GLY A 96 18.42 35.93 -6.98
CA GLY A 96 19.13 34.79 -7.58
C GLY A 96 18.52 33.41 -7.29
N HIS A 97 17.48 33.33 -6.46
CA HIS A 97 17.03 32.08 -5.86
C HIS A 97 16.53 31.04 -6.88
N TRP A 98 15.67 31.47 -7.81
CA TRP A 98 15.03 30.57 -8.78
C TRP A 98 16.00 30.13 -9.87
N ARG A 99 16.78 31.08 -10.42
CA ARG A 99 17.77 30.77 -11.45
C ARG A 99 18.86 29.84 -10.94
N SER A 100 19.36 30.07 -9.72
CA SER A 100 20.33 29.16 -9.11
C SER A 100 19.74 27.78 -8.87
N SER A 101 18.48 27.69 -8.44
CA SER A 101 17.79 26.40 -8.24
C SER A 101 17.50 25.65 -9.54
N VAL A 102 17.15 26.35 -10.64
CA VAL A 102 17.04 25.76 -11.99
C VAL A 102 18.39 25.21 -12.45
N LEU A 103 19.48 25.95 -12.24
CA LEU A 103 20.84 25.49 -12.57
C LEU A 103 21.31 24.29 -11.71
N LEU A 104 20.75 24.10 -10.52
CA LEU A 104 21.03 22.95 -9.65
C LEU A 104 20.26 21.68 -10.08
N MET A 105 19.25 21.80 -10.94
CA MET A 105 18.52 20.65 -11.46
C MET A 105 19.21 20.10 -12.71
N SER A 106 19.48 18.80 -12.70
CA SER A 106 19.95 18.08 -13.87
C SER A 106 18.84 17.94 -14.91
N PRO A 107 19.18 17.75 -16.19
CA PRO A 107 18.20 17.42 -17.23
C PRO A 107 17.36 16.18 -16.88
N GLN A 108 17.94 15.21 -16.17
CA GLN A 108 17.20 14.03 -15.74
C GLN A 108 16.14 14.36 -14.68
N GLU A 109 16.45 15.22 -13.71
CA GLU A 109 15.50 15.71 -12.72
C GLU A 109 14.32 16.42 -13.39
N MET A 110 14.59 17.35 -14.30
CA MET A 110 13.56 18.12 -15.02
C MET A 110 12.71 17.26 -15.94
N ASN A 111 13.31 16.27 -16.61
CA ASN A 111 12.60 15.47 -17.61
C ASN A 111 11.79 14.31 -17.02
N PHE A 112 12.21 13.75 -15.87
CA PHE A 112 11.60 12.54 -15.32
C PHE A 112 11.03 12.71 -13.91
N GLY A 113 11.10 13.91 -13.33
CA GLY A 113 10.51 14.23 -12.03
C GLY A 113 11.02 13.34 -10.90
N GLN A 114 12.34 13.30 -10.75
CA GLN A 114 13.03 12.62 -9.64
C GLN A 114 14.03 13.58 -9.04
N LEU A 115 13.61 14.42 -8.08
CA LEU A 115 14.44 15.46 -7.50
C LEU A 115 15.53 14.84 -6.61
N ASN A 116 16.79 15.18 -6.90
CA ASN A 116 17.97 14.64 -6.22
C ASN A 116 18.60 15.69 -5.29
N GLY A 117 19.39 15.21 -4.34
CA GLY A 117 20.10 16.03 -3.35
C GLY A 117 19.60 15.81 -1.93
N GLU A 118 20.16 16.60 -1.02
CA GLU A 118 19.76 16.59 0.39
C GLU A 118 18.32 17.09 0.56
N PRO A 119 17.62 16.76 1.66
CA PRO A 119 16.20 17.07 1.81
C PRO A 119 15.83 18.55 1.66
N GLU A 120 16.69 19.47 2.13
CA GLU A 120 16.49 20.92 1.94
C GLU A 120 16.68 21.35 0.49
N GLU A 121 17.63 20.74 -0.23
CA GLU A 121 17.89 21.03 -1.64
C GLU A 121 16.71 20.56 -2.49
N LYS A 122 16.23 19.34 -2.27
CA LYS A 122 15.02 18.81 -2.93
C LYS A 122 13.83 19.73 -2.73
N HIS A 123 13.62 20.21 -1.51
CA HIS A 123 12.51 21.11 -1.22
C HIS A 123 12.63 22.47 -1.94
N LYS A 124 13.84 23.04 -2.04
CA LYS A 124 14.09 24.27 -2.82
C LYS A 124 13.82 24.05 -4.31
N LYS A 125 14.31 22.94 -4.87
CA LYS A 125 14.02 22.53 -6.25
C LYS A 125 12.51 22.35 -6.47
N ALA A 126 11.81 21.69 -5.55
CA ALA A 126 10.38 21.50 -5.62
C ALA A 126 9.61 22.82 -5.62
N LYS A 127 9.92 23.75 -4.70
CA LYS A 127 9.35 25.10 -4.70
C LYS A 127 9.58 25.84 -6.02
N THR A 128 10.75 25.65 -6.62
CA THR A 128 11.10 26.24 -7.93
C THR A 128 10.21 25.69 -9.04
N VAL A 129 10.02 24.37 -9.07
CA VAL A 129 9.13 23.69 -10.02
C VAL A 129 7.70 24.17 -9.86
N LEU A 130 7.17 24.26 -8.64
CA LEU A 130 5.79 24.72 -8.41
C LEU A 130 5.59 26.17 -8.86
N ALA A 131 6.55 27.05 -8.59
CA ALA A 131 6.50 28.43 -9.04
C ALA A 131 6.55 28.55 -10.57
N TRP A 132 7.39 27.74 -11.24
CA TRP A 132 7.44 27.66 -12.70
C TRP A 132 6.12 27.15 -13.27
N ALA A 133 5.60 26.07 -12.71
CA ALA A 133 4.37 25.43 -13.15
C ALA A 133 3.19 26.40 -13.07
N ALA A 134 3.07 27.16 -11.97
CA ALA A 134 2.03 28.18 -11.80
C ALA A 134 2.01 29.23 -12.91
N ASP A 135 3.19 29.62 -13.42
CA ASP A 135 3.32 30.65 -14.47
C ASP A 135 3.18 30.07 -15.89
N CYS A 136 3.47 28.78 -16.07
CA CYS A 136 3.69 28.17 -17.39
C CYS A 136 2.72 27.05 -17.78
N ILE A 137 1.93 26.52 -16.85
CA ILE A 137 1.00 25.40 -17.07
C ILE A 137 -0.43 25.86 -16.75
N ASP A 138 -1.39 25.39 -17.55
CA ASP A 138 -2.82 25.68 -17.33
C ASP A 138 -3.28 25.27 -15.93
N THR A 139 -4.02 26.15 -15.26
CA THR A 139 -4.47 25.95 -13.87
C THR A 139 -5.29 24.67 -13.70
N ASP A 140 -6.17 24.34 -14.64
CA ASP A 140 -7.00 23.12 -14.59
C ASP A 140 -6.13 21.86 -14.52
N VAL A 141 -4.99 21.84 -15.22
CA VAL A 141 -4.06 20.72 -15.22
C VAL A 141 -3.36 20.59 -13.86
N LEU A 142 -2.97 21.71 -13.27
CA LEU A 142 -2.32 21.74 -11.95
C LEU A 142 -3.28 21.30 -10.84
N GLN A 143 -4.54 21.74 -10.91
CA GLN A 143 -5.61 21.31 -10.01
C GLN A 143 -5.87 19.80 -10.12
N ASP A 144 -5.95 19.27 -11.34
CA ASP A 144 -6.09 17.82 -11.57
C ASP A 144 -4.94 17.01 -10.97
N ILE A 145 -3.69 17.49 -11.12
CA ILE A 145 -2.51 16.81 -10.57
C ILE A 145 -2.52 16.84 -9.03
N GLU A 146 -2.85 17.99 -8.42
CA GLU A 146 -2.94 18.11 -6.96
C GLU A 146 -4.08 17.25 -6.39
N GLN A 147 -5.23 17.19 -7.06
CA GLN A 147 -6.34 16.33 -6.65
C GLN A 147 -5.96 14.85 -6.78
N SER A 148 -5.30 14.47 -7.87
CA SER A 148 -4.78 13.11 -8.05
C SER A 148 -3.77 12.72 -6.98
N GLN A 149 -2.89 13.65 -6.54
CA GLN A 149 -1.99 13.39 -5.41
C GLN A 149 -2.78 13.08 -4.14
N ALA A 150 -3.80 13.88 -3.82
CA ALA A 150 -4.60 13.68 -2.62
C ALA A 150 -5.37 12.34 -2.66
N ASP A 151 -5.86 11.92 -3.82
CA ASP A 151 -6.55 10.64 -3.96
C ASP A 151 -5.59 9.45 -3.84
N ASP A 152 -4.37 9.55 -4.37
CA ASP A 152 -3.33 8.54 -4.16
C ASP A 152 -2.93 8.44 -2.68
N ILE A 153 -2.81 9.57 -1.97
CA ILE A 153 -2.55 9.58 -0.52
C ILE A 153 -3.67 8.86 0.23
N LYS A 154 -4.93 9.14 -0.09
CA LYS A 154 -6.07 8.42 0.52
C LYS A 154 -6.01 6.93 0.21
N GLN A 155 -5.62 6.55 -1.01
CA GLN A 155 -5.54 5.15 -1.38
C GLN A 155 -4.42 4.43 -0.62
N ALA A 156 -3.24 5.02 -0.51
CA ALA A 156 -2.14 4.46 0.28
C ALA A 156 -2.54 4.20 1.74
N TRP A 157 -3.27 5.13 2.35
CA TRP A 157 -3.81 4.95 3.70
C TRP A 157 -4.88 3.86 3.79
N ARG A 158 -5.72 3.68 2.76
CA ARG A 158 -6.67 2.56 2.72
C ARG A 158 -5.93 1.23 2.62
N ASP A 159 -4.98 1.14 1.71
CA ASP A 159 -4.19 -0.08 1.49
C ASP A 159 -3.43 -0.46 2.78
N ALA A 160 -2.84 0.51 3.47
CA ALA A 160 -2.20 0.28 4.78
C ALA A 160 -3.19 -0.20 5.85
N ALA A 161 -4.37 0.41 5.95
CA ALA A 161 -5.39 0.00 6.91
C ALA A 161 -5.96 -1.40 6.59
N GLU A 162 -6.17 -1.73 5.32
CA GLU A 162 -6.62 -3.06 4.88
C GLU A 162 -5.55 -4.14 5.12
N ALA A 163 -4.28 -3.80 4.90
CA ALA A 163 -3.16 -4.68 5.21
C ALA A 163 -3.07 -4.98 6.72
N GLU A 164 -3.21 -3.94 7.57
CA GLU A 164 -3.23 -4.11 9.02
C GLU A 164 -4.44 -4.96 9.47
N LEU A 165 -5.63 -4.71 8.92
CA LEU A 165 -6.81 -5.53 9.21
C LEU A 165 -6.54 -7.01 8.87
N THR A 166 -6.02 -7.26 7.68
CA THR A 166 -5.70 -8.62 7.22
C THR A 166 -4.68 -9.30 8.13
N GLN A 167 -3.64 -8.57 8.54
CA GLN A 167 -2.63 -9.07 9.47
C GLN A 167 -3.25 -9.46 10.82
N ARG A 168 -4.16 -8.63 11.36
CA ARG A 168 -4.87 -8.96 12.61
C ARG A 168 -5.78 -10.18 12.47
N GLU A 169 -6.45 -10.32 11.33
CA GLU A 169 -7.27 -11.50 11.07
C GLU A 169 -6.43 -12.78 10.98
N ILE A 170 -5.20 -12.68 10.43
CA ILE A 170 -4.22 -13.78 10.41
C ILE A 170 -3.76 -14.12 11.83
N GLU A 171 -3.44 -13.11 12.64
CA GLU A 171 -3.02 -13.29 14.04
C GLU A 171 -4.14 -13.93 14.87
N GLN A 172 -5.36 -13.42 14.76
CA GLN A 172 -6.52 -13.98 15.43
C GLN A 172 -6.78 -15.43 14.99
N PHE A 173 -6.65 -15.71 13.68
CA PHE A 173 -6.79 -17.07 13.15
C PHE A 173 -5.70 -18.02 13.69
N ALA A 174 -4.49 -17.52 13.95
CA ALA A 174 -3.41 -18.31 14.52
C ALA A 174 -3.61 -18.58 16.03
N GLU A 175 -4.15 -17.60 16.77
CA GLU A 175 -4.41 -17.71 18.22
C GLU A 175 -5.64 -18.56 18.53
N ASP A 176 -6.74 -18.33 17.82
CA ASP A 176 -8.02 -19.02 18.00
C ASP A 176 -8.65 -19.37 16.64
N PRO A 177 -8.15 -20.44 15.97
CA PRO A 177 -8.69 -20.86 14.69
C PRO A 177 -10.16 -21.29 14.84
N PRO A 178 -11.10 -20.73 14.05
CA PRO A 178 -12.53 -21.00 14.17
C PRO A 178 -12.87 -22.46 13.85
N GLU A 179 -14.00 -22.94 14.35
CA GLU A 179 -14.49 -24.30 14.07
C GLU A 179 -14.89 -24.52 12.59
N GLU A 180 -15.25 -23.44 11.90
CA GLU A 180 -15.60 -23.44 10.48
C GLU A 180 -15.09 -22.14 9.84
N LEU A 181 -14.53 -22.25 8.63
CA LEU A 181 -14.11 -21.11 7.82
C LEU A 181 -14.41 -21.41 6.35
N ASP A 182 -15.35 -20.65 5.78
CA ASP A 182 -15.71 -20.73 4.35
C ASP A 182 -15.99 -22.16 3.84
N GLY A 183 -16.82 -22.90 4.59
CA GLY A 183 -17.18 -24.29 4.29
C GLY A 183 -16.14 -25.34 4.72
N TRP A 184 -14.93 -24.93 5.07
CA TRP A 184 -13.96 -25.81 5.72
C TRP A 184 -14.26 -25.97 7.19
N MET A 185 -14.28 -27.20 7.67
CA MET A 185 -14.47 -27.48 9.09
C MET A 185 -13.15 -27.83 9.76
N LYS A 186 -12.96 -27.36 10.99
CA LYS A 186 -11.80 -27.72 11.80
C LYS A 186 -11.84 -29.22 12.12
N LEU A 187 -10.72 -29.88 11.87
CA LEU A 187 -10.50 -31.29 12.17
C LEU A 187 -9.72 -31.38 13.48
N ASP A 188 -10.21 -32.19 14.42
CA ASP A 188 -9.45 -32.56 15.62
C ASP A 188 -8.40 -33.60 15.20
N ALA A 189 -7.15 -33.16 15.08
CA ALA A 189 -6.06 -34.01 14.62
C ALA A 189 -5.29 -34.55 15.84
N ASP A 190 -5.29 -35.87 16.01
CA ASP A 190 -4.66 -36.56 17.15
C ASP A 190 -3.12 -36.57 17.13
N HIS A 191 -2.49 -35.92 16.15
CA HIS A 191 -1.05 -35.96 15.96
C HIS A 191 -0.35 -34.70 16.48
N ASP A 192 0.58 -34.86 17.44
CA ASP A 192 1.26 -33.77 18.18
C ASP A 192 1.93 -32.69 17.30
N ALA A 193 2.34 -33.05 16.08
CA ALA A 193 2.96 -32.10 15.15
C ALA A 193 1.95 -31.14 14.50
N VAL A 194 0.65 -31.49 14.49
CA VAL A 194 -0.39 -30.67 13.87
C VAL A 194 -0.79 -29.55 14.82
N ARG A 195 -0.82 -28.32 14.33
CA ARG A 195 -1.27 -27.16 15.10
C ARG A 195 -2.72 -26.84 14.82
N VAL A 196 -3.11 -26.92 13.54
CA VAL A 196 -4.49 -26.81 13.11
C VAL A 196 -4.66 -27.56 11.80
N ALA A 197 -5.80 -28.21 11.63
CA ALA A 197 -6.19 -28.86 10.38
C ALA A 197 -7.64 -28.52 10.07
N TYR A 198 -7.94 -28.38 8.78
CA TYR A 198 -9.27 -28.17 8.26
C TYR A 198 -9.57 -29.21 7.19
N ILE A 199 -10.83 -29.60 7.09
CA ILE A 199 -11.32 -30.65 6.22
C ILE A 199 -12.52 -30.16 5.42
N ALA A 200 -12.51 -30.43 4.11
CA ALA A 200 -13.62 -30.15 3.20
C ALA A 200 -13.51 -31.00 1.94
N ASP A 201 -14.58 -31.05 1.14
CA ASP A 201 -14.51 -31.57 -0.21
C ASP A 201 -14.14 -30.42 -1.16
N ASN A 202 -12.93 -30.48 -1.70
CA ASN A 202 -12.41 -29.50 -2.63
C ASN A 202 -12.59 -29.98 -4.07
N HIS A 203 -13.66 -29.52 -4.72
CA HIS A 203 -13.99 -29.85 -6.11
C HIS A 203 -14.00 -31.36 -6.42
N GLY A 204 -14.64 -32.15 -5.54
CA GLY A 204 -14.76 -33.60 -5.65
C GLY A 204 -13.59 -34.38 -5.04
N THR A 205 -12.68 -33.70 -4.34
CA THR A 205 -11.55 -34.32 -3.64
C THR A 205 -11.64 -34.02 -2.15
N PRO A 206 -11.93 -35.03 -1.30
CA PRO A 206 -11.81 -34.89 0.14
C PRO A 206 -10.38 -34.50 0.52
N SER A 207 -10.22 -33.31 1.09
CA SER A 207 -8.92 -32.69 1.35
C SER A 207 -8.79 -32.26 2.81
N VAL A 208 -7.55 -32.30 3.31
CA VAL A 208 -7.15 -31.79 4.62
C VAL A 208 -6.07 -30.74 4.41
N ALA A 209 -6.34 -29.48 4.79
CA ALA A 209 -5.37 -28.40 4.79
C ALA A 209 -4.90 -28.15 6.23
N ALA A 210 -3.59 -28.21 6.47
CA ALA A 210 -3.05 -28.19 7.84
C ALA A 210 -1.81 -27.31 7.99
N VAL A 211 -1.71 -26.65 9.14
CA VAL A 211 -0.47 -26.08 9.68
C VAL A 211 0.12 -27.09 10.66
N PHE A 212 1.40 -27.40 10.49
CA PHE A 212 2.09 -28.37 11.33
C PHE A 212 3.57 -28.02 11.49
N GLU A 213 4.18 -28.54 12.54
CA GLU A 213 5.60 -28.37 12.81
C GLU A 213 6.43 -29.36 11.96
N GLY A 214 7.30 -28.83 11.11
CA GLY A 214 8.23 -29.61 10.30
C GLY A 214 9.38 -30.23 11.11
N ALA A 215 10.29 -30.92 10.42
CA ALA A 215 11.45 -31.56 11.05
C ALA A 215 12.41 -30.55 11.71
N ASP A 216 12.48 -29.33 11.18
CA ASP A 216 13.38 -28.27 11.66
C ASP A 216 12.68 -27.33 12.68
N SER A 217 11.56 -27.76 13.27
CA SER A 217 10.69 -26.93 14.14
C SER A 217 10.06 -25.70 13.45
N GLU A 218 10.23 -25.56 12.14
CA GLU A 218 9.55 -24.54 11.32
C GLU A 218 8.10 -24.96 11.04
N LEU A 219 7.16 -24.02 11.17
CA LEU A 219 5.78 -24.26 10.78
C LEU A 219 5.64 -24.35 9.26
N LYS A 220 5.00 -25.41 8.80
CA LYS A 220 4.68 -25.66 7.40
C LYS A 220 3.17 -25.70 7.21
N THR A 221 2.75 -25.40 5.99
CA THR A 221 1.34 -25.47 5.58
C THR A 221 1.24 -26.21 4.27
N LEU A 222 0.47 -27.29 4.26
CA LEU A 222 0.23 -28.10 3.08
C LEU A 222 -1.22 -28.60 3.09
N GLU A 223 -1.70 -28.94 1.91
CA GLU A 223 -2.90 -29.74 1.76
C GLU A 223 -2.54 -31.18 1.38
N PHE A 224 -3.30 -32.10 1.95
CA PHE A 224 -3.27 -33.54 1.73
C PHE A 224 -4.64 -34.00 1.24
N THR A 225 -4.71 -35.13 0.56
CA THR A 225 -5.99 -35.82 0.40
C THR A 225 -6.35 -36.48 1.74
N LEU A 226 -7.64 -36.62 2.02
CA LEU A 226 -8.12 -37.26 3.25
C LEU A 226 -7.68 -38.74 3.34
N GLU A 227 -7.59 -39.42 2.19
CA GLU A 227 -7.09 -40.79 2.08
C GLU A 227 -5.65 -40.87 2.58
N GLU A 228 -4.74 -40.07 2.00
CA GLU A 228 -3.33 -40.06 2.36
C GLU A 228 -3.12 -39.62 3.82
N TRP A 229 -3.91 -38.64 4.29
CA TRP A 229 -3.89 -38.22 5.69
C TRP A 229 -4.19 -39.39 6.64
N LYS A 230 -5.22 -40.18 6.33
CA LYS A 230 -5.63 -41.34 7.15
C LYS A 230 -4.67 -42.51 7.04
N GLU A 231 -4.12 -42.79 5.86
CA GLU A 231 -3.15 -43.87 5.65
C GLU A 231 -1.86 -43.68 6.46
N ASN A 232 -1.54 -42.44 6.82
CA ASN A 232 -0.38 -42.08 7.61
C ASN A 232 -0.74 -41.69 9.06
N ASP A 233 -1.88 -42.15 9.60
CA ASP A 233 -2.34 -41.85 10.97
C ASP A 233 -2.32 -40.33 11.31
N GLY A 234 -2.65 -39.50 10.32
CA GLY A 234 -2.65 -38.04 10.46
C GLY A 234 -1.27 -37.41 10.62
N ASN A 235 -0.18 -38.11 10.27
CA ASN A 235 1.18 -37.60 10.32
C ASN A 235 1.53 -36.77 9.06
N PRO A 236 1.52 -35.42 9.13
CA PRO A 236 1.78 -34.56 7.97
C PRO A 236 3.24 -34.59 7.49
N ARG A 237 4.16 -35.17 8.27
CA ARG A 237 5.59 -35.28 7.91
C ARG A 237 5.87 -36.47 6.99
N GLU A 238 5.00 -37.47 7.01
CA GLU A 238 5.11 -38.69 6.20
C GLU A 238 4.08 -38.72 5.07
N ALA A 239 2.88 -38.14 5.31
CA ALA A 239 1.84 -38.02 4.32
C ALA A 239 2.32 -37.27 3.07
N ARG A 240 2.03 -37.83 1.89
CA ARG A 240 2.34 -37.16 0.63
C ARG A 240 1.43 -35.94 0.43
N PRO A 241 1.99 -34.74 0.17
CA PRO A 241 1.15 -33.58 -0.07
C PRO A 241 0.38 -33.71 -1.38
N ASN A 242 -0.89 -33.30 -1.36
CA ASN A 242 -1.71 -33.10 -2.53
C ASN A 242 -1.28 -31.80 -3.24
N ARG A 243 -1.21 -30.70 -2.48
CA ARG A 243 -0.83 -29.38 -3.00
C ARG A 243 -0.24 -28.48 -1.91
N TYR A 244 0.47 -27.45 -2.35
CA TYR A 244 0.86 -26.34 -1.49
C TYR A 244 -0.34 -25.41 -1.28
N CYS A 245 -0.50 -24.92 -0.05
CA CYS A 245 -1.50 -23.90 0.23
C CYS A 245 -1.17 -22.60 -0.52
N VAL A 246 -2.22 -21.98 -1.06
CA VAL A 246 -2.14 -20.73 -1.84
C VAL A 246 -1.98 -19.57 -0.86
N THR A 247 -1.26 -18.53 -1.28
CA THR A 247 -1.08 -17.32 -0.48
C THR A 247 -1.30 -16.11 -1.37
N THR A 248 -2.26 -15.30 -0.98
CA THR A 248 -2.49 -13.94 -1.51
C THR A 248 -2.11 -12.89 -0.48
N ASP A 249 -2.16 -13.26 0.80
CA ASP A 249 -2.06 -12.31 1.91
C ASP A 249 -1.01 -12.77 2.92
N GLY A 250 -0.08 -11.87 3.24
CA GLY A 250 0.91 -12.04 4.31
C GLY A 250 1.92 -13.17 4.12
N ASP A 251 2.82 -13.27 5.10
CA ASP A 251 3.84 -14.31 5.17
C ASP A 251 3.58 -15.25 6.35
N GLY A 252 4.00 -16.52 6.20
CA GLY A 252 3.96 -17.52 7.26
C GLY A 252 2.87 -18.58 7.10
N ALA A 253 2.93 -19.60 7.96
CA ALA A 253 2.13 -20.81 7.81
C ALA A 253 0.62 -20.55 7.97
N TYR A 254 0.22 -19.75 8.96
CA TYR A 254 -1.19 -19.42 9.21
C TYR A 254 -1.77 -18.49 8.16
N ALA A 255 -0.99 -17.51 7.68
CA ALA A 255 -1.39 -16.63 6.57
C ALA A 255 -1.73 -17.45 5.32
N ARG A 256 -0.83 -18.37 4.94
CA ARG A 256 -1.03 -19.31 3.83
C ARG A 256 -2.23 -20.22 4.04
N LEU A 257 -2.45 -20.73 5.25
CA LEU A 257 -3.61 -21.57 5.52
C LEU A 257 -4.89 -20.76 5.35
N ARG A 258 -5.01 -19.61 6.03
CA ARG A 258 -6.21 -18.76 5.98
C ARG A 258 -6.54 -18.34 4.55
N SER A 259 -5.55 -17.82 3.82
CA SER A 259 -5.71 -17.42 2.41
C SER A 259 -6.18 -18.60 1.56
N HIS A 260 -5.58 -19.78 1.76
CA HIS A 260 -6.00 -20.99 1.04
C HIS A 260 -7.45 -21.40 1.32
N LEU A 261 -7.88 -21.38 2.59
CA LEU A 261 -9.25 -21.73 2.97
C LEU A 261 -10.28 -20.76 2.35
N LEU A 262 -9.97 -19.46 2.31
CA LEU A 262 -10.81 -18.41 1.72
C LEU A 262 -10.77 -18.36 0.19
N THR A 263 -9.81 -19.03 -0.45
CA THR A 263 -9.65 -18.98 -1.91
C THR A 263 -10.55 -19.98 -2.63
N PHE A 264 -10.82 -21.13 -2.01
CA PHE A 264 -11.55 -22.22 -2.65
C PHE A 264 -12.96 -22.34 -2.11
N GLU A 265 -13.95 -22.17 -2.99
CA GLU A 265 -15.33 -22.58 -2.72
C GLU A 265 -15.38 -24.13 -2.57
N VAL A 266 -15.57 -24.60 -1.34
CA VAL A 266 -15.61 -26.03 -1.00
C VAL A 266 -16.99 -26.49 -0.53
N GLU A 267 -17.24 -27.79 -0.62
CA GLU A 267 -18.42 -28.41 -0.02
C GLU A 267 -18.08 -28.91 1.40
N PRO A 268 -18.85 -28.52 2.44
CA PRO A 268 -18.62 -29.01 3.79
C PRO A 268 -18.78 -30.54 3.84
N MET A 269 -17.82 -31.23 4.45
CA MET A 269 -17.98 -32.65 4.76
C MET A 269 -18.70 -32.81 6.11
N GLU A 270 -19.34 -33.95 6.37
CA GLU A 270 -19.86 -34.22 7.72
C GLU A 270 -18.68 -34.39 8.70
N ARG A 271 -18.85 -33.98 9.97
CA ARG A 271 -17.83 -34.16 11.01
C ARG A 271 -17.53 -35.65 11.10
N LEU A 272 -16.36 -36.04 10.61
CA LEU A 272 -15.83 -37.37 10.83
C LEU A 272 -15.38 -37.42 12.28
N GLU A 273 -16.13 -38.13 13.13
CA GLU A 273 -15.59 -38.62 14.40
C GLU A 273 -14.41 -39.53 14.03
N VAL A 274 -13.18 -39.09 14.33
CA VAL A 274 -11.97 -39.91 14.23
C VAL A 274 -11.78 -40.63 15.56
#